data_AF-A0A168KNY8-F1
#
_entry.id   AF-A0A168KNY8-F1
#
_cell.length_a   1.000
_cell.length_b   1.000
_cell.length_c   1.000
_cell.angle_alpha   90.00
_cell.angle_beta   90.00
_cell.angle_gamma   90.00
#
_symmetry.space_group_name_H-M   'P 1'
#
loop_
_entity.id
_entity.type
_entity.pdbx_description
1 polymer ?
#
loop_
_entity_poly.entity_id
_entity_poly.type
_entity_poly.pdbx_seq_one_letter_code
_entity_poly.pdbx_strand_id
1 'polypeptide(L)'
;MKKVIIIILSFITIIAILVGGCSVVSSVKNKEKMEIALPISVKYIKQYYHADFVLTDYVVNPGYIDSTIYLDGYIKGHEDDRITIAYSYKTNEVIDVIGPGWFIDSRNPKIEAP
;
A
#
# COMPACT_ATOMS: atom_id res chain seq x y z
N MET A 1 -35.25 34.09 -16.77
CA MET A 1 -34.15 33.43 -17.51
C MET A 1 -32.80 33.56 -16.81
N LYS A 2 -32.27 34.77 -16.52
CA LYS A 2 -30.98 34.96 -15.82
C LYS A 2 -30.86 34.24 -14.45
N LYS A 3 -31.92 34.27 -13.63
CA LYS A 3 -31.96 33.57 -12.33
C LYS A 3 -31.90 32.04 -12.45
N VAL A 4 -32.49 31.48 -13.51
CA VAL A 4 -32.49 30.03 -13.79
C VAL A 4 -31.09 29.58 -14.24
N ILE A 5 -30.41 30.39 -15.07
CA ILE A 5 -29.03 30.13 -15.49
C ILE A 5 -28.05 30.16 -14.29
N ILE A 6 -28.22 31.11 -13.35
CA ILE A 6 -27.40 31.18 -12.13
C ILE A 6 -27.59 29.94 -11.24
N ILE A 7 -28.83 29.46 -11.08
CA ILE A 7 -29.13 28.24 -10.31
C ILE A 7 -28.54 27.00 -10.98
N ILE A 8 -28.62 26.90 -12.31
CA ILE A 8 -28.02 25.79 -13.07
C ILE A 8 -26.50 25.77 -12.92
N LEU A 9 -25.84 26.94 -13.02
CA LEU A 9 -24.39 27.05 -12.83
C LEU A 9 -23.95 26.69 -11.41
N SER A 10 -24.71 27.09 -10.38
CA SER A 10 -24.37 26.71 -8.99
C SER A 10 -24.51 25.20 -8.75
N PHE A 11 -25.52 24.56 -9.34
CA PHE A 11 -25.70 23.11 -9.28
C PHE A 11 -24.55 22.36 -9.97
N ILE A 12 -24.10 22.83 -11.13
CA ILE A 12 -22.96 22.23 -11.86
C ILE A 12 -21.67 22.31 -11.04
N THR A 13 -21.41 23.42 -10.36
CA THR A 13 -20.22 23.54 -9.48
C THR A 13 -20.26 22.59 -8.29
N ILE A 14 -21.44 22.35 -7.70
CA ILE A 14 -21.59 21.40 -6.58
C ILE A 14 -21.32 19.97 -7.05
N ILE A 15 -21.84 19.61 -8.23
CA ILE A 15 -21.63 18.28 -8.83
C ILE A 15 -20.15 18.05 -9.17
N ALA A 16 -19.43 19.06 -9.68
CA ALA A 16 -18.01 18.95 -9.99
C ALA A 16 -17.14 18.67 -8.75
N ILE A 17 -17.47 19.29 -7.60
CA ILE A 17 -16.77 19.06 -6.32
C ILE A 17 -17.05 17.66 -5.77
N LEU A 18 -18.30 17.18 -5.91
CA LEU A 18 -18.72 15.84 -5.45
C LEU A 18 -18.03 14.70 -6.20
N VAL A 19 -17.78 14.85 -7.51
CA VAL A 19 -17.19 13.77 -8.32
C VAL A 19 -15.65 13.79 -8.27
N GLY A 20 -15.02 14.97 -8.19
CA GLY A 20 -13.56 15.08 -8.08
C GLY A 20 -12.99 14.83 -6.68
N GLY A 21 -13.77 15.08 -5.61
CA GLY A 21 -13.28 14.98 -4.23
C GLY A 21 -13.00 13.55 -3.76
N CYS A 22 -13.78 12.56 -4.20
CA CYS A 22 -13.64 11.18 -3.74
C CYS A 22 -12.30 10.53 -4.13
N SER A 23 -11.84 10.76 -5.37
CA SER A 23 -10.58 10.18 -5.85
C SER A 23 -9.35 10.78 -5.19
N VAL A 24 -9.37 12.07 -4.88
CA VAL A 24 -8.26 12.73 -4.16
C VAL A 24 -8.16 12.20 -2.72
N VAL A 25 -9.30 12.06 -2.03
CA VAL A 25 -9.34 11.56 -0.66
C VAL A 25 -8.85 10.11 -0.57
N SER A 26 -9.19 9.25 -1.52
CA SER A 26 -8.70 7.86 -1.53
C SER A 26 -7.19 7.77 -1.79
N SER A 27 -6.65 8.56 -2.74
CA SER A 27 -5.21 8.62 -2.99
C SER A 27 -4.42 9.10 -1.77
N VAL A 28 -4.91 10.11 -1.05
CA VAL A 28 -4.27 10.62 0.18
C VAL A 28 -4.25 9.56 1.27
N LYS A 29 -5.40 8.92 1.54
CA LYS A 29 -5.49 7.85 2.57
C LYS A 29 -4.60 6.65 2.23
N ASN A 30 -4.47 6.31 0.96
CA ASN A 30 -3.60 5.21 0.53
C ASN A 30 -2.13 5.54 0.74
N LYS A 31 -1.72 6.79 0.47
CA LYS A 31 -0.35 7.25 0.71
C LYS A 31 -0.01 7.26 2.21
N GLU A 32 -0.91 7.74 3.06
CA GLU A 32 -0.72 7.73 4.52
C GLU A 32 -0.50 6.30 5.06
N LYS A 33 -1.28 5.33 4.58
CA LYS A 33 -1.08 3.91 4.94
C LYS A 33 0.29 3.38 4.50
N MET A 34 0.74 3.76 3.31
CA MET A 34 2.08 3.40 2.81
C MET A 34 3.18 4.02 3.68
N GLU A 35 3.08 5.29 4.04
CA GLU A 35 4.08 5.98 4.88
C GLU A 35 4.22 5.35 6.28
N ILE A 36 3.15 4.76 6.80
CA ILE A 36 3.16 4.01 8.07
C ILE A 36 3.71 2.58 7.86
N ALA A 37 3.22 1.87 6.84
CA ALA A 37 3.57 0.47 6.61
C ALA A 37 5.03 0.28 6.19
N LEU A 38 5.55 1.15 5.31
CA LEU A 38 6.88 1.03 4.73
C LEU A 38 8.01 0.90 5.77
N PRO A 39 8.17 1.82 6.75
CA PRO A 39 9.27 1.72 7.72
C PRO A 39 9.17 0.45 8.59
N ILE A 40 7.96 0.00 8.92
CA ILE A 40 7.74 -1.24 9.69
C ILE A 40 8.14 -2.45 8.86
N SER A 41 7.70 -2.51 7.61
CA SER A 41 8.02 -3.57 6.66
C SER A 41 9.52 -3.65 6.35
N VAL A 42 10.18 -2.52 6.11
CA VAL A 42 11.63 -2.46 5.92
C VAL A 42 12.36 -2.98 7.15
N LYS A 43 11.93 -2.59 8.36
CA LYS A 43 12.51 -3.11 9.61
C LYS A 43 12.32 -4.62 9.73
N TYR A 44 11.15 -5.14 9.38
CA TYR A 44 10.87 -6.57 9.38
C TYR A 44 11.81 -7.33 8.44
N ILE A 45 11.98 -6.86 7.19
CA ILE A 45 12.89 -7.47 6.23
C ILE A 45 14.33 -7.43 6.73
N LYS A 46 14.77 -6.31 7.30
CA LYS A 46 16.11 -6.19 7.87
C LYS A 46 16.33 -7.18 9.02
N GLN A 47 15.33 -7.34 9.90
CA GLN A 47 15.41 -8.19 11.08
C GLN A 47 15.39 -9.68 10.74
N TYR A 48 14.48 -10.10 9.85
CA TYR A 48 14.24 -11.52 9.61
C TYR A 48 14.95 -12.06 8.36
N TYR A 49 15.27 -11.22 7.39
CA TYR A 49 15.92 -11.64 6.13
C TYR A 49 17.34 -11.07 5.98
N HIS A 50 17.79 -10.23 6.93
CA HIS A 50 19.08 -9.53 6.88
C HIS A 50 19.31 -8.76 5.57
N ALA A 51 18.23 -8.26 4.97
CA ALA A 51 18.21 -7.67 3.63
C ALA A 51 17.74 -6.21 3.64
N ASP A 52 18.08 -5.47 2.58
CA ASP A 52 17.67 -4.08 2.39
C ASP A 52 16.63 -3.98 1.26
N PHE A 53 15.36 -3.81 1.65
CA PHE A 53 14.24 -3.65 0.73
C PHE A 53 14.15 -2.24 0.16
N VAL A 54 13.82 -2.13 -1.13
CA VAL A 54 13.56 -0.88 -1.84
C VAL A 54 12.17 -0.94 -2.45
N LEU A 55 11.29 -0.03 -2.02
CA LEU A 55 9.93 0.09 -2.54
C LEU A 55 9.94 0.62 -3.98
N THR A 56 9.14 0.01 -4.85
CA THR A 56 8.89 0.50 -6.22
C THR A 56 7.43 0.87 -6.44
N ASP A 57 6.49 0.15 -5.82
CA ASP A 57 5.06 0.42 -5.92
C ASP A 57 4.28 -0.10 -4.69
N TYR A 58 3.01 0.26 -4.57
CA TYR A 58 2.14 -0.26 -3.53
C TYR A 58 0.67 -0.29 -3.93
N VAL A 59 -0.06 -1.28 -3.41
CA VAL A 59 -1.52 -1.41 -3.59
C VAL A 59 -2.18 -1.51 -2.22
N VAL A 60 -3.21 -0.69 -1.98
CA VAL A 60 -4.00 -0.72 -0.76
C VAL A 60 -5.33 -1.42 -1.05
N ASN A 61 -5.53 -2.59 -0.46
CA ASN A 61 -6.86 -3.19 -0.44
C ASN A 61 -7.76 -2.42 0.52
N PRO A 62 -9.02 -2.14 0.16
CA PRO A 62 -9.95 -1.51 1.07
C PRO A 62 -10.37 -2.51 2.15
N GLY A 63 -10.64 -1.99 3.35
CA GLY A 63 -10.80 -2.82 4.56
C GLY A 63 -12.00 -3.77 4.56
N TYR A 64 -12.94 -3.61 3.64
CA TYR A 64 -14.06 -4.54 3.44
C TYR A 64 -13.68 -5.77 2.60
N ILE A 65 -12.54 -5.75 1.89
CA ILE A 65 -11.98 -6.91 1.18
C ILE A 65 -10.95 -7.56 2.10
N ASP A 66 -9.90 -6.80 2.40
CA ASP A 66 -8.78 -7.21 3.21
C ASP A 66 -8.08 -5.94 3.71
N SER A 67 -7.75 -5.89 4.99
CA SER A 67 -7.18 -4.70 5.60
C SER A 67 -5.66 -4.62 5.38
N THR A 68 -5.24 -4.81 4.14
CA THR A 68 -3.85 -5.05 3.74
C THR A 68 -3.36 -4.03 2.74
N ILE A 69 -2.11 -3.60 2.91
CA ILE A 69 -1.32 -2.94 1.88
C ILE A 69 -0.24 -3.92 1.42
N TYR A 70 -0.10 -4.03 0.11
CA TYR A 70 0.96 -4.77 -0.55
C TYR A 70 2.03 -3.77 -0.97
N LEU A 71 3.24 -3.95 -0.48
CA LEU A 71 4.41 -3.14 -0.82
C LEU A 71 5.27 -3.94 -1.78
N ASP A 72 5.34 -3.51 -3.04
CA ASP A 72 6.11 -4.16 -4.09
C ASP A 72 7.47 -3.48 -4.24
N GLY A 73 8.50 -4.29 -4.43
CA GLY A 73 9.88 -3.80 -4.49
C GLY A 73 10.88 -4.89 -4.80
N TYR A 74 12.13 -4.64 -4.44
CA TYR A 74 13.25 -5.56 -4.61
C TYR A 74 14.22 -5.46 -3.43
N ILE A 75 15.16 -6.41 -3.33
CA ILE A 75 16.30 -6.33 -2.40
C ILE A 75 17.51 -5.75 -3.13
N LYS A 76 18.25 -4.83 -2.50
CA LYS A 76 19.49 -4.30 -3.07
C LYS A 76 20.44 -5.42 -3.52
N GLY A 77 20.94 -5.35 -4.75
CA GLY A 77 21.77 -6.38 -5.38
C GLY A 77 20.98 -7.51 -6.06
N HIS A 78 19.65 -7.47 -5.99
CA HIS A 78 18.70 -8.38 -6.63
C HIS A 78 17.53 -7.59 -7.25
N GLU A 79 17.85 -6.54 -8.00
CA GLU A 79 16.88 -5.58 -8.56
C GLU A 79 15.86 -6.22 -9.52
N ASP A 80 16.23 -7.33 -10.17
CA ASP A 80 15.37 -8.07 -11.09
C ASP A 80 14.36 -8.98 -10.39
N ASP A 81 14.54 -9.24 -9.09
CA ASP A 81 13.69 -10.13 -8.31
C ASP A 81 12.62 -9.34 -7.54
N ARG A 82 11.35 -9.56 -7.91
CA ARG A 82 10.23 -8.93 -7.23
C ARG A 82 9.99 -9.53 -5.85
N ILE A 83 9.98 -8.67 -4.84
CA ILE A 83 9.54 -8.95 -3.48
C ILE A 83 8.24 -8.18 -3.19
N THR A 84 7.26 -8.86 -2.61
CA THR A 84 6.02 -8.25 -2.13
C THR A 84 5.89 -8.47 -0.64
N ILE A 85 5.66 -7.40 0.12
CA ILE A 85 5.40 -7.47 1.57
C ILE A 85 3.92 -7.17 1.80
N ALA A 86 3.21 -8.10 2.41
CA ALA A 86 1.83 -7.90 2.84
C ALA A 86 1.82 -7.38 4.28
N TYR A 87 1.25 -6.18 4.47
CA TYR A 87 1.13 -5.54 5.78
C TYR A 87 -0.34 -5.29 6.11
N SER A 88 -0.79 -5.77 7.26
CA SER A 88 -2.14 -5.52 7.78
C SER A 88 -2.16 -4.17 8.51
N TYR A 89 -2.87 -3.18 7.97
CA TYR A 89 -3.10 -1.90 8.65
C TYR A 89 -4.19 -1.98 9.73
N LYS A 90 -4.78 -3.16 9.95
CA LYS A 90 -5.71 -3.41 11.06
C LYS A 90 -4.97 -3.88 12.32
N THR A 91 -3.98 -4.76 12.15
CA THR A 91 -3.15 -5.29 13.25
C THR A 91 -1.81 -4.57 13.39
N ASN A 92 -1.44 -3.77 12.38
CA ASN A 92 -0.17 -3.06 12.25
C ASN A 92 1.05 -3.99 12.16
N GLU A 93 0.90 -5.11 11.46
CA GLU A 93 1.91 -6.17 11.38
C GLU A 93 2.15 -6.61 9.93
N VAL A 94 3.38 -7.05 9.65
CA VAL A 94 3.70 -7.80 8.43
C VAL A 94 3.10 -9.20 8.58
N ILE A 95 2.20 -9.54 7.66
CA ILE A 95 1.47 -10.81 7.67
C ILE A 95 2.09 -11.84 6.74
N ASP A 96 2.73 -11.40 5.66
CA ASP A 96 3.39 -12.30 4.71
C ASP A 96 4.47 -11.58 3.89
N VAL A 97 5.40 -12.36 3.34
CA VAL A 97 6.43 -11.93 2.41
C VAL A 97 6.48 -12.92 1.26
N ILE A 98 6.31 -12.42 0.04
CA ILE A 98 6.29 -13.20 -1.19
C ILE A 98 7.50 -12.82 -2.03
N GLY A 99 8.16 -13.80 -2.63
CA GLY A 99 9.36 -13.60 -3.42
C GLY A 99 9.90 -14.91 -3.98
N PRO A 100 11.07 -14.87 -4.66
CA PRO A 100 11.74 -16.06 -5.14
C PRO A 100 12.20 -16.94 -3.97
N GLY A 101 12.34 -18.24 -4.24
CA GLY A 101 12.69 -19.24 -3.22
C GLY A 101 13.95 -18.88 -2.44
N TRP A 102 14.99 -18.39 -3.10
CA TRP A 102 16.25 -17.99 -2.44
C TRP A 102 16.03 -16.94 -1.33
N PHE A 103 15.06 -16.04 -1.50
CA PHE A 103 14.76 -14.99 -0.55
C PHE A 103 13.86 -15.50 0.57
N ILE A 104 12.79 -16.23 0.24
CA ILE A 104 11.90 -16.82 1.24
C ILE A 104 12.67 -17.80 2.13
N ASP A 105 13.57 -18.58 1.54
CA ASP A 105 14.45 -19.49 2.25
C ASP A 105 15.54 -18.76 3.07
N SER A 106 15.76 -17.46 2.89
CA SER A 106 16.76 -16.74 3.70
C SER A 106 16.24 -16.31 5.07
N ARG A 107 14.92 -16.39 5.31
CA ARG A 107 14.31 -15.99 6.59
C ARG A 107 14.92 -16.73 7.78
N ASN A 108 15.26 -15.97 8.83
CA ASN A 108 15.76 -16.45 10.11
C ASN A 108 15.01 -15.77 11.29
N PRO A 109 14.37 -16.53 12.20
CA PRO A 109 14.20 -17.98 12.19
C PRO A 109 13.40 -18.44 10.97
N LYS A 110 13.50 -19.73 10.65
CA LYS A 110 12.60 -20.35 9.66
C LYS A 110 11.16 -20.27 10.19
N ILE A 111 10.19 -20.11 9.31
CA ILE A 111 8.78 -20.30 9.69
C ILE A 111 8.64 -21.78 10.03
N GLU A 112 8.18 -22.09 11.24
CA GLU A 112 7.87 -23.48 11.59
C GLU A 112 6.80 -23.98 10.63
N ALA A 113 7.09 -25.06 9.91
CA ALA A 113 6.09 -25.72 9.10
C ALA A 113 4.97 -26.19 10.06
N PRO A 114 3.69 -25.90 9.75
CA PRO A 114 2.56 -26.35 10.56
C PRO A 114 2.47 -27.88 10.67
#